data_AF-A0A7J9Q9K7-F1
#
_entry.id   AF-A0A7J9Q9K7-F1
#
_cell.length_a   1.000
_cell.length_b   1.000
_cell.length_c   1.000
_cell.angle_alpha   90.00
_cell.angle_beta   90.00
_cell.angle_gamma   90.00
#
_symmetry.space_group_name_H-M   'P 1'
#
loop_
_entity.id
_entity.type
_entity.pdbx_description
1 polymer ?
#
loop_
_entity_poly.entity_id
_entity_poly.type
_entity_poly.pdbx_seq_one_letter_code
_entity_poly.pdbx_strand_id
1 'polypeptide(L)' 'MAHVRDIMQKNVITIEHDKTVHDAAIMLKEKEISFLVIIRDEKPIG' A
#
# COMPACT_ATOMS: atom_id res chain seq x y z
N MET A 1 -8.97 12.46 23.46
CA MET A 1 -8.93 11.04 23.03
C MET A 1 -8.18 11.00 21.70
N ALA A 2 -7.26 10.07 21.50
CA ALA A 2 -6.58 9.94 20.21
C ALA A 2 -7.50 9.28 19.18
N HIS A 3 -7.53 9.81 17.96
CA HIS A 3 -8.22 9.26 16.81
C HIS A 3 -7.25 8.49 15.91
N VAL A 4 -7.75 7.55 15.11
CA VAL A 4 -6.92 6.79 14.14
C VAL A 4 -6.11 7.71 13.23
N ARG A 5 -6.73 8.80 12.78
CA ARG A 5 -6.09 9.82 11.92
C ARG A 5 -4.86 10.49 12.56
N ASP A 6 -4.73 10.43 13.88
CA ASP A 6 -3.64 11.05 14.63
C ASP A 6 -2.39 10.14 14.65
N ILE A 7 -2.56 8.83 14.46
CA ILE A 7 -1.49 7.83 14.57
C ILE A 7 -1.19 7.08 13.26
N MET A 8 -2.11 7.12 12.29
CA MET A 8 -1.95 6.36 11.04
C MET A 8 -0.88 6.97 10.12
N GLN A 9 -0.22 6.12 9.34
CA GLN A 9 0.60 6.53 8.20
C GLN A 9 -0.31 7.12 7.11
N LYS A 10 -0.15 8.39 6.79
CA LYS A 10 -1.04 9.09 5.83
C LYS A 10 -0.73 8.74 4.37
N ASN A 11 0.56 8.68 4.02
CA ASN A 11 1.01 8.46 2.64
C ASN A 11 1.43 7.00 2.47
N VAL A 12 0.46 6.10 2.44
CA VAL A 12 0.70 4.67 2.18
C VAL A 12 1.10 4.44 0.72
N ILE A 13 1.91 3.42 0.48
CA ILE A 13 2.28 3.00 -0.87
C ILE A 13 1.22 2.02 -1.36
N THR A 14 0.74 2.24 -2.58
CA THR A 14 -0.28 1.44 -3.23
C THR A 14 0.26 0.70 -4.45
N ILE A 15 -0.43 -0.37 -4.84
CA ILE A 15 -0.20 -1.09 -6.09
C ILE A 15 -1.54 -1.40 -6.78
N GLU A 16 -1.59 -1.26 -8.10
CA GLU A 16 -2.79 -1.63 -8.87
C GLU A 16 -3.04 -3.14 -8.83
N HIS A 17 -4.30 -3.53 -8.73
CA HIS A 17 -4.75 -4.93 -8.61
C HIS A 17 -4.35 -5.84 -9.78
N ASP A 18 -3.98 -5.28 -10.92
CA ASP A 18 -3.61 -6.00 -12.14
C ASP A 18 -2.09 -6.24 -12.25
N LYS A 19 -1.30 -5.74 -11.28
CA LYS A 19 0.15 -5.96 -11.23
C LYS A 19 0.50 -7.36 -10.78
N THR A 20 1.69 -7.80 -11.21
CA THR A 20 2.17 -9.13 -10.87
C THR A 20 2.76 -9.16 -9.46
N VAL A 21 2.86 -10.38 -8.90
CA VAL A 21 3.56 -10.60 -7.63
C VAL A 21 5.04 -10.19 -7.73
N HIS A 22 5.65 -10.29 -8.91
CA HIS A 22 7.04 -9.85 -9.11
C HIS A 22 7.18 -8.33 -8.96
N ASP A 23 6.26 -7.56 -9.55
CA ASP A 23 6.23 -6.10 -9.42
C ASP A 23 6.04 -5.69 -7.95
N ALA A 24 5.13 -6.37 -7.24
CA ALA A 24 4.93 -6.15 -5.81
C ALA A 24 6.22 -6.43 -5.00
N ALA A 25 6.91 -7.53 -5.29
CA ALA A 25 8.15 -7.90 -4.61
C ALA A 25 9.28 -6.88 -4.85
N ILE A 26 9.41 -6.37 -6.08
CA ILE A 26 10.36 -5.29 -6.40
C ILE A 26 10.02 -4.05 -5.58
N MET A 27 8.75 -3.63 -5.56
CA MET A 27 8.33 -2.42 -4.87
C MET A 27 8.55 -2.50 -3.35
N LEU A 28 8.25 -3.65 -2.73
CA LEU A 28 8.53 -3.91 -1.31
C LEU A 28 10.02 -3.73 -1.00
N LYS A 29 10.88 -4.33 -1.83
CA LYS A 29 12.34 -4.27 -1.67
C LYS A 29 12.89 -2.86 -1.87
N GLU A 30 12.52 -2.19 -2.96
CA GLU A 30 13.06 -0.86 -3.31
C GLU A 30 12.65 0.23 -2.33
N LYS A 31 11.45 0.12 -1.75
CA LYS A 31 10.92 1.09 -0.80
C LYS A 31 11.20 0.72 0.66
N GLU A 32 11.84 -0.42 0.90
CA GLU A 32 12.12 -0.96 2.24
C GLU A 32 10.87 -1.06 3.13
N ILE A 33 9.75 -1.51 2.55
CA ILE A 33 8.46 -1.68 3.24
C ILE A 33 8.02 -3.14 3.24
N SER A 34 7.22 -3.50 4.23
CA SER A 34 6.73 -4.88 4.42
C SER A 34 5.30 -5.12 3.91
N PHE A 35 4.59 -4.06 3.47
CA PHE A 35 3.22 -4.17 2.99
C PHE A 35 2.92 -3.14 1.89
N LEU A 36 1.91 -3.45 1.08
CA LEU A 36 1.32 -2.58 0.06
C LEU A 36 -0.20 -2.62 0.23
N VAL A 37 -0.87 -1.53 -0.13
CA VAL A 37 -2.33 -1.51 -0.27
C VAL A 37 -2.68 -1.74 -1.73
N ILE A 38 -3.53 -2.73 -2.01
CA ILE A 38 -3.99 -3.05 -3.36
C ILE A 38 -5.18 -2.14 -3.68
N ILE A 39 -5.09 -1.44 -4.82
CA ILE A 39 -6.13 -0.53 -5.30
C ILE A 39 -6.73 -1.00 -6.63
N ARG A 40 -8.00 -0.67 -6.84
CA ARG A 40 -8.71 -0.75 -8.12
C ARG A 40 -9.65 0.44 -8.23
N ASP A 41 -9.57 1.19 -9.33
CA ASP A 41 -10.40 2.38 -9.57
C ASP A 41 -10.36 3.36 -8.38
N GLU A 42 -9.15 3.68 -7.89
CA GLU A 42 -8.89 4.55 -6.74
C GLU A 42 -9.45 4.05 -5.39
N LYS A 43 -9.96 2.82 -5.32
CA LYS A 43 -10.50 2.21 -4.09
C LYS A 43 -9.59 1.11 -3.56
N PRO A 44 -9.32 1.07 -2.24
CA PRO A 44 -8.59 -0.04 -1.63
C PRO A 44 -9.44 -1.31 -1.64
N ILE A 45 -8.85 -2.43 -2.03
CA ILE A 45 -9.50 -3.74 -2.10
C ILE A 45 -8.75 -4.84 -1.34
N GLY A 46 -7.54 -4.56 -0.85
CA GLY A 46 -6.69 -5.52 -0.14
C GLY A 46 -5.38 -4.93 0.34
#